data_AF-B1P0Y0-F1
#
_entry.id   AF-B1P0Y0-F1
#
_cell.length_a   1.000
_cell.length_b   1.000
_cell.length_c   1.000
_cell.angle_alpha   90.00
_cell.angle_beta   90.00
_cell.angle_gamma   90.00
#
_symmetry.space_group_name_H-M   'P 1'
#
loop_
_entity.id
_entity.type
_entity.pdbx_description
1 polymer ?
#
loop_
_entity_poly.entity_id
_entity_poly.type
_entity_poly.pdbx_seq_one_letter_code
_entity_poly.pdbx_strand_id
1 'polypeptide(L)' 'IITATFNWTTTTIILTGLTTLLTATYSLYIFITTQHNKPALNFMHAPSYTREHLLAAMHLLPLLLLITNPKLMF' A
#
# COMPACT_ATOMS: atom_id res chain seq x y z
N ILE A 1 4.46 16.48 -1.85
CA ILE A 1 3.21 16.89 -2.56
C ILE A 1 2.25 17.59 -1.61
N ILE A 2 1.75 16.93 -0.56
CA ILE A 2 0.83 17.54 0.44
C ILE A 2 1.41 18.83 1.04
N THR A 3 2.70 18.83 1.41
CA THR A 3 3.39 20.03 1.93
C THR A 3 3.50 21.15 0.90
N ALA A 4 3.68 20.83 -0.38
CA ALA A 4 3.78 21.81 -1.46
C ALA A 4 2.40 22.42 -1.82
N THR A 5 1.35 21.61 -1.88
CA THR A 5 -0.03 22.08 -2.14
C THR A 5 -0.59 22.87 -0.96
N PHE A 6 -0.25 22.47 0.27
CA PHE A 6 -0.59 23.21 1.47
C PHE A 6 0.07 24.60 1.52
N ASN A 7 1.34 24.70 1.08
CA ASN A 7 2.04 25.97 0.98
C ASN A 7 1.38 26.90 -0.06
N TRP A 8 0.81 26.34 -1.13
CA TRP A 8 0.15 27.10 -2.19
C TRP A 8 -1.23 27.64 -1.77
N THR A 9 -2.08 26.84 -1.13
CA THR A 9 -3.35 27.31 -0.54
C THR A 9 -3.78 26.39 0.60
N THR A 10 -4.10 26.96 1.76
CA THR A 10 -4.46 26.23 2.98
C THR A 10 -5.75 25.41 2.85
N THR A 11 -6.66 25.78 1.95
CA THR A 11 -7.91 25.05 1.69
C THR A 11 -7.69 23.69 1.03
N THR A 12 -6.54 23.46 0.39
CA THR A 12 -6.22 22.18 -0.26
C THR A 12 -6.04 21.03 0.74
N ILE A 13 -5.85 21.33 2.02
CA ILE A 13 -5.69 20.32 3.08
C ILE A 13 -6.92 19.42 3.21
N ILE A 14 -8.13 19.97 3.03
CA ILE A 14 -9.39 19.22 3.13
C ILE A 14 -9.46 18.21 1.98
N LEU A 15 -9.13 18.67 0.76
CA LEU A 15 -9.15 17.82 -0.42
C LEU A 15 -8.06 16.73 -0.33
N THR A 16 -6.82 17.08 0.01
CA THR A 16 -5.76 16.09 0.17
C THR A 16 -6.06 15.12 1.32
N GLY A 17 -6.60 15.61 2.43
CA GLY A 17 -7.01 14.78 3.57
C GLY A 17 -8.09 13.77 3.18
N LEU A 18 -9.12 14.19 2.45
CA LEU A 18 -10.15 13.30 1.91
C LEU A 18 -9.56 12.24 0.97
N THR A 19 -8.66 12.62 0.06
CA THR A 19 -8.02 11.65 -0.85
C THR A 19 -7.18 10.62 -0.08
N THR A 20 -6.46 11.04 0.96
CA THR A 20 -5.69 10.11 1.81
C THR A 20 -6.59 9.19 2.61
N LEU A 21 -7.71 9.70 3.14
CA LEU A 21 -8.69 8.90 3.88
C LEU A 21 -9.32 7.82 2.99
N LEU A 22 -9.77 8.20 1.79
CA LEU A 22 -10.34 7.26 0.82
C LEU A 22 -9.34 6.16 0.41
N THR A 23 -8.08 6.54 0.19
CA THR A 23 -7.02 5.57 -0.16
C THR A 23 -6.78 4.59 0.98
N ALA A 24 -6.76 5.08 2.23
CA ALA A 24 -6.58 4.25 3.42
C ALA A 24 -7.76 3.30 3.64
N THR A 25 -9.01 3.77 3.51
CA THR A 25 -10.21 2.93 3.69
C THR A 25 -10.31 1.85 2.61
N TYR A 26 -9.99 2.17 1.35
CA TYR A 26 -9.96 1.19 0.27
C TYR A 26 -8.88 0.13 0.48
N SER A 27 -7.66 0.53 0.87
CA SER A 27 -6.58 -0.43 1.19
C SER A 27 -6.97 -1.34 2.36
N LEU A 28 -7.61 -0.79 3.39
CA LEU A 28 -8.10 -1.56 4.53
C LEU A 28 -9.21 -2.54 4.12
N TYR A 29 -10.13 -2.12 3.26
CA TYR A 29 -11.20 -2.97 2.73
C TYR A 29 -10.62 -4.19 1.99
N ILE A 30 -9.64 -3.99 1.11
CA ILE A 30 -8.95 -5.10 0.42
C ILE A 30 -8.27 -6.03 1.43
N PHE A 31 -7.59 -5.48 2.44
CA PHE A 31 -6.91 -6.29 3.45
C PHE A 31 -7.90 -7.16 4.24
N ILE A 32 -9.00 -6.58 4.71
CA ILE A 32 -10.01 -7.32 5.48
C ILE A 32 -10.66 -8.41 4.61
N THR A 33 -11.03 -8.08 3.37
CA THR A 33 -11.74 -9.02 2.49
C THR A 33 -10.87 -10.17 1.99
N THR A 34 -9.57 -9.95 1.79
CA THR A 34 -8.65 -10.97 1.23
C THR A 34 -7.86 -11.75 2.28
N GLN A 35 -7.46 -11.12 3.39
CA GLN A 35 -6.59 -11.74 4.40
C GLN A 35 -7.29 -12.06 5.72
N HIS A 36 -8.26 -11.24 6.15
CA HIS A 36 -8.89 -11.38 7.47
C HIS A 36 -10.22 -12.14 7.42
N ASN A 37 -10.95 -12.05 6.31
CA ASN A 37 -12.23 -12.72 6.20
C ASN A 37 -12.05 -14.24 6.20
N LYS A 38 -13.03 -14.94 6.76
CA LYS A 38 -13.00 -16.39 6.92
C LYS A 38 -12.83 -17.03 5.53
N PRO A 39 -11.78 -17.85 5.30
CA PRO A 39 -11.62 -18.51 4.01
C PRO A 39 -12.85 -19.37 3.78
N ALA A 40 -13.47 -19.22 2.61
CA ALA A 40 -14.66 -19.98 2.27
C ALA A 40 -14.35 -21.47 2.47
N LEU A 41 -15.23 -22.18 3.21
CA LEU A 41 -15.04 -23.57 3.67
C LEU A 41 -14.68 -24.58 2.56
N ASN A 42 -14.84 -24.19 1.29
CA ASN A 42 -14.54 -24.99 0.10
C ASN A 42 -13.24 -24.59 -0.64
N PHE A 43 -12.49 -23.59 -0.17
CA PHE A 43 -11.23 -23.17 -0.77
C PHE A 43 -10.05 -23.64 0.09
N MET A 44 -9.61 -24.88 -0.16
CA MET A 44 -8.25 -25.29 0.22
C MET A 44 -7.27 -24.51 -0.65
N HIS A 45 -6.70 -23.43 -0.10
CA HIS A 45 -5.61 -22.71 -0.76
C HIS A 45 -4.41 -23.66 -0.90
N ALA A 46 -3.95 -23.86 -2.15
CA ALA A 46 -2.68 -24.54 -2.39
C ALA A 46 -1.55 -23.76 -1.69
N PRO A 47 -0.53 -24.44 -1.14
CA PRO A 47 0.58 -23.76 -0.48
C PRO A 47 1.26 -22.79 -1.44
N SER A 48 1.52 -21.57 -0.97
CA SER A 48 2.19 -20.53 -1.75
C SER A 48 3.54 -21.02 -2.26
N TYR A 49 3.75 -20.95 -3.57
CA TYR A 49 4.95 -21.51 -4.20
C TYR A 49 6.17 -20.60 -4.02
N THR A 50 7.38 -21.15 -4.15
CA THR A 50 8.65 -20.42 -4.02
C THR A 50 8.77 -19.28 -5.04
N ARG A 51 8.19 -19.44 -6.23
CA ARG A 51 8.12 -18.40 -7.28
C ARG A 51 7.39 -17.14 -6.79
N GLU A 52 6.25 -17.31 -6.13
CA GLU A 52 5.39 -16.19 -5.71
C GLU A 52 6.06 -15.40 -4.58
N HIS A 53 6.68 -16.10 -3.64
CA HIS A 53 7.49 -15.49 -2.58
C HIS A 53 8.70 -14.74 -3.14
N LEU A 54 9.43 -15.34 -4.09
CA LEU A 54 10.58 -14.67 -4.71
C LEU A 54 10.14 -13.40 -5.44
N LEU A 55 9.03 -13.45 -6.18
CA LEU A 55 8.50 -12.30 -6.88
C LEU A 55 8.08 -11.19 -5.91
N ALA A 56 7.38 -11.53 -4.81
CA ALA A 56 7.03 -10.57 -3.77
C ALA A 56 8.28 -9.97 -3.11
N ALA A 57 9.29 -10.79 -2.80
CA ALA A 57 10.56 -10.33 -2.23
C ALA A 57 11.31 -9.40 -3.19
N MET A 58 11.35 -9.71 -4.49
CA MET A 58 11.98 -8.85 -5.51
C MET A 58 11.27 -7.50 -5.67
N HIS A 59 9.98 -7.39 -5.34
CA HIS A 59 9.27 -6.11 -5.35
C HIS A 59 9.42 -5.36 -4.02
N LEU A 60 9.42 -6.06 -2.89
CA LEU A 60 9.48 -5.45 -1.56
C LEU A 60 10.89 -4.96 -1.19
N LEU A 61 11.94 -5.70 -1.60
CA LEU A 61 13.33 -5.36 -1.35
C LEU A 61 13.76 -4.01 -1.96
N PRO A 62 13.49 -3.69 -3.24
CA PRO A 62 13.85 -2.39 -3.81
C PRO A 62 13.02 -1.25 -3.19
N LEU A 63 11.76 -1.51 -2.83
CA LEU A 63 10.90 -0.51 -2.19
C LEU A 63 11.39 -0.17 -0.78
N LEU A 64 11.81 -1.17 0.00
CA LEU A 64 12.41 -0.97 1.31
C LEU A 64 13.76 -0.25 1.19
N LEU A 65 14.59 -0.64 0.23
CA LEU A 65 15.86 0.04 -0.05
C LEU A 65 15.65 1.53 -0.36
N LEU A 66 14.64 1.86 -1.18
CA LEU A 66 14.30 3.24 -1.52
C LEU A 66 13.84 4.06 -0.31
N ILE A 67 13.09 3.45 0.62
CA ILE A 67 12.69 4.10 1.88
C ILE A 67 13.90 4.41 2.76
N THR A 68 14.88 3.49 2.84
CA THR A 68 16.08 3.69 3.67
C THR A 68 17.05 4.73 3.11
N ASN A 69 17.15 4.83 1.78
CA ASN A 69 18.04 5.75 1.10
C ASN A 69 17.30 6.54 0.00
N PRO A 70 16.44 7.50 0.38
CA PRO A 70 15.63 8.25 -0.57
C PRO A 70 16.45 9.13 -1.51
N LYS A 71 17.73 9.38 -1.19
CA LYS A 71 18.68 10.11 -2.03
C LYS A 71 19.13 9.33 -3.28
N LEU A 72 18.84 8.04 -3.41
CA LEU A 72 19.16 7.28 -4.62
C LEU A 72 18.28 7.66 -5.83
N MET A 73 17.17 8.38 -5.60
CA MET A 73 16.21 8.77 -6.64
C MET A 73 16.36 10.23 -7.09
N PHE A 74 17.20 11.03 -6.42
CA PHE A 74 17.41 12.46 -6.66
C PHE A 74 18.90 12.73 -6.88
#